data_AF-A0A6N7FBE7-F1
#
_entry.id   AF-A0A6N7FBE7-F1
#
_cell.length_a   1.000
_cell.length_b   1.000
_cell.length_c   1.000
_cell.angle_alpha   90.00
_cell.angle_beta   90.00
_cell.angle_gamma   90.00
#
_symmetry.space_group_name_H-M   'P 1'
#
loop_
_entity.id
_entity.type
_entity.pdbx_description
1 polymer ?
#
loop_
_entity_poly.entity_id
_entity_poly.type
_entity_poly.pdbx_seq_one_letter_code
_entity_poly.pdbx_strand_id
1 'polypeptide(L)' 'EGNPGQVLTQLWGIAATVVYCAIASAIILKVIDAVIGIRVEAETERDGLDLTLHGETVQ' A
#
# COMPACT_ATOMS: atom_id res chain seq x y z
N GLU A 1 -36.72 11.82 13.69
CA GLU A 1 -36.06 11.15 14.84
C GLU A 1 -34.88 10.34 14.31
N GLY A 2 -33.77 10.27 15.05
CA GLY A 2 -32.54 9.58 14.59
C GLY A 2 -32.47 8.12 15.04
N ASN A 3 -31.59 7.32 14.42
CA ASN A 3 -31.29 5.93 14.81
C ASN A 3 -29.85 5.80 15.35
N PRO A 4 -29.63 5.92 16.68
CA PRO A 4 -28.30 5.81 17.28
C PRO A 4 -27.61 4.45 17.02
N GLY A 5 -28.37 3.38 16.78
CA GLY A 5 -27.83 2.06 16.48
C GLY A 5 -27.07 1.99 15.16
N GLN A 6 -27.36 2.89 14.20
CA GLN A 6 -26.62 2.95 12.94
C GLN A 6 -25.15 3.27 13.13
N VAL A 7 -24.79 4.05 14.17
CA VAL A 7 -23.39 4.43 14.44
C VAL A 7 -22.53 3.19 14.66
N LEU A 8 -23.02 2.23 15.46
CA LEU A 8 -22.29 0.98 15.72
C LEU A 8 -22.15 0.11 14.47
N THR A 9 -23.21 0.03 13.65
CA THR A 9 -23.16 -0.73 12.38
C THR A 9 -22.14 -0.14 11.41
N GLN A 10 -22.05 1.18 11.31
CA GLN A 10 -21.08 1.84 10.44
C GLN A 10 -19.64 1.66 10.94
N LEU A 11 -19.42 1.76 12.26
CA LEU A 11 -18.11 1.47 12.85
C LEU A 11 -17.66 0.04 12.56
N TRP A 12 -18.56 -0.94 12.60
CA TRP A 12 -18.24 -2.31 12.21
C TRP A 12 -17.87 -2.42 10.73
N GLY A 13 -18.59 -1.73 9.85
CA GLY A 13 -18.27 -1.64 8.43
C GLY A 13 -16.87 -1.07 8.18
N ILE A 14 -16.52 0.03 8.85
CA ILE A 14 -15.19 0.64 8.77
C ILE A 14 -14.11 -0.33 9.27
N ALA A 15 -14.33 -0.99 10.41
CA ALA A 15 -13.37 -1.95 10.95
C ALA A 15 -13.15 -3.12 9.98
N ALA A 16 -14.22 -3.66 9.40
CA ALA A 16 -14.14 -4.75 8.44
C ALA A 16 -13.36 -4.37 7.18
N THR A 17 -13.61 -3.18 6.61
CA THR A 17 -12.88 -2.73 5.42
C THR A 17 -11.41 -2.45 5.71
N VAL A 18 -11.09 -1.82 6.85
CA VAL A 18 -9.70 -1.58 7.26
C VAL A 18 -8.94 -2.89 7.42
N VAL A 19 -9.52 -3.86 8.15
CA VAL A 19 -8.90 -5.17 8.38
C VAL A 19 -8.71 -5.92 7.07
N TYR A 20 -9.73 -5.95 6.21
CA TYR A 20 -9.64 -6.62 4.92
C TYR A 20 -8.56 -5.99 4.03
N CYS A 21 -8.58 -4.66 3.86
CA CYS A 21 -7.59 -3.96 3.04
C CYS A 21 -6.17 -4.16 3.57
N ALA A 22 -5.96 -4.09 4.89
CA ALA A 22 -4.65 -4.31 5.49
C ALA A 22 -4.13 -5.73 5.24
N ILE A 23 -4.95 -6.76 5.51
CA ILE A 23 -4.54 -8.17 5.36
C ILE A 23 -4.33 -8.51 3.88
N ALA A 24 -5.31 -8.20 3.04
CA ALA A 24 -5.24 -8.50 1.61
C ALA A 24 -4.04 -7.82 0.96
N SER A 25 -3.82 -6.52 1.25
CA SER A 25 -2.65 -5.79 0.72
C SER A 25 -1.35 -6.37 1.25
N ALA A 26 -1.26 -6.69 2.54
CA ALA A 26 -0.06 -7.29 3.12
C ALA A 26 0.30 -8.63 2.44
N ILE A 27 -0.70 -9.49 2.19
CA ILE A 27 -0.48 -10.76 1.48
C ILE A 27 0.02 -10.49 0.06
N ILE A 28 -0.66 -9.62 -0.70
CA ILE A 28 -0.28 -9.32 -2.09
C ILE A 28 1.14 -8.76 -2.16
N LEU A 29 1.43 -7.74 -1.34
CA LEU A 29 2.75 -7.11 -1.31
C LEU A 29 3.83 -8.12 -0.92
N LYS A 30 3.56 -9.01 0.05
CA LYS A 30 4.52 -10.02 0.48
C LYS A 30 4.79 -11.08 -0.58
N VAL A 31 3.77 -11.48 -1.33
CA VAL A 31 3.91 -12.41 -2.45
C VAL A 31 4.73 -11.77 -3.57
N ILE A 32 4.44 -10.52 -3.93
CA ILE A 32 5.20 -9.79 -4.96
C ILE A 32 6.66 -9.64 -4.54
N ASP A 33 6.91 -9.23 -3.29
CA ASP A 33 8.25 -9.08 -2.71
C ASP A 33 9.05 -10.41 -2.77
N ALA A 34 8.40 -11.54 -2.51
CA ALA A 34 9.05 -12.85 -2.54
C ALA A 34 9.33 -13.40 -3.94
N VAL A 35 8.54 -13.02 -4.96
CA VAL A 35 8.64 -13.59 -6.31
C VAL A 35 9.48 -12.72 -7.25
N ILE A 36 9.27 -11.40 -7.23
CA ILE A 36 9.95 -10.46 -8.12
C ILE A 36 10.74 -9.37 -7.40
N GLY A 37 10.42 -9.09 -6.14
CA GLY A 37 10.92 -7.93 -5.41
C GLY A 37 10.14 -6.66 -5.80
N ILE A 38 9.58 -5.97 -4.80
CA ILE A 38 8.72 -4.79 -5.04
C ILE A 38 9.47 -3.45 -4.97
N ARG A 39 10.66 -3.44 -4.35
CA ARG A 39 11.47 -2.23 -4.14
C ARG A 39 12.83 -2.40 -4.80
N VAL A 40 13.34 -1.31 -5.36
CA VAL A 40 14.71 -1.24 -5.89
C VAL A 40 15.75 -1.32 -4.77
N GLU A 41 17.01 -1.56 -5.16
CA GLU A 41 18.13 -1.53 -4.22
C GLU A 41 18.33 -0.13 -3.61
N ALA A 42 18.86 -0.06 -2.40
CA ALA A 42 18.99 1.18 -1.65
C ALA A 42 19.94 2.20 -2.30
N GLU A 43 20.91 1.73 -3.08
CA GLU A 43 21.81 2.60 -3.86
C GLU A 43 21.05 3.23 -5.04
N THR A 44 20.32 2.42 -5.80
CA THR A 44 19.42 2.88 -6.88
C THR A 44 18.39 3.91 -6.40
N GLU A 45 17.82 3.71 -5.20
CA GLU A 45 16.88 4.66 -4.60
C GLU A 45 17.54 5.99 -4.21
N ARG A 46 18.81 5.97 -3.80
CA ARG A 46 19.58 7.18 -3.46
C ARG A 46 20.02 7.97 -4.69
N ASP A 47 20.41 7.27 -5.74
CA ASP A 47 20.87 7.87 -6.99
C ASP A 47 19.71 8.45 -7.82
N GLY A 48 18.48 8.05 -7.49
CA GLY A 48 17.24 8.56 -8.08
C GLY A 48 16.68 7.62 -9.14
N LEU A 49 15.37 7.36 -9.07
CA LEU A 49 14.69 6.42 -9.97
C LEU A 49 14.61 6.96 -11.42
N ASP A 50 14.56 8.28 -11.58
CA ASP A 50 14.52 8.91 -12.90
C ASP A 50 15.85 8.65 -13.64
N LEU A 51 16.99 8.83 -12.95
CA LEU A 51 18.30 8.54 -13.52
C LEU A 51 18.51 7.04 -13.74
N THR A 52 18.23 6.23 -12.72
CA THR A 52 18.64 4.81 -12.70
C THR A 52 17.70 3.88 -13.46
N LEU A 53 16.39 4.18 -13.49
CA LEU A 53 15.39 3.35 -14.19
C LEU A 53 14.91 3.97 -15.51
N HIS A 54 14.95 5.31 -15.64
CA HIS A 54 14.43 6.01 -16.82
C HIS A 54 15.51 6.72 -17.63
N GLY A 55 16.76 6.80 -17.14
CA GLY A 55 17.86 7.48 -17.83
C GLY A 55 17.68 9.00 -17.94
N GLU A 56 16.79 9.58 -17.14
CA GLU A 56 16.46 11.00 -17.17
C GLU A 56 17.38 11.77 -16.21
N THR A 57 18.08 12.78 -16.73
CA THR A 57 18.83 13.75 -15.92
C THR A 57 18.06 15.06 -15.91
N VAL A 58 17.68 15.57 -14.73
CA VAL A 58 17.18 16.95 -14.61
C VAL A 58 18.35 17.88 -14.94
N GLN A 59 18.26 18.55 -16.09
CA GLN A 59 19.18 19.61 -16.50
C GLN A 59 18.92 20.89 -15.72
#